data_AF-A0A8T7K6P8-F1
#
_entry.id   AF-A0A8T7K6P8-F1
#
_cell.length_a   1.000
_cell.length_b   1.000
_cell.length_c   1.000
_cell.angle_alpha   90.00
_cell.angle_beta   90.00
_cell.angle_gamma   90.00
#
_symmetry.space_group_name_H-M   'P 1'
#
loop_
_entity.id
_entity.type
_entity.pdbx_description
1 polymer ?
#
loop_
_entity_poly.entity_id
_entity_poly.type
_entity_poly.pdbx_seq_one_letter_code
_entity_poly.pdbx_strand_id
1 'polypeptide(L)'
;MEHTPSPDSAHTSTSLPFSGLALTLARAVWIFVALLSAISFALFLPYASDTLRAVGDWRRAAMFMSGIQPDAYASYYVLLMLIFAALHSGTALFIFWRQSAERMAWLISLLLFTFGSGGALSLLPDTVRSAAQTSAPLLAIIAVIDLSLFYSLFLVFPDGRFVPAWTRWLLPPLLLFTLSYLFPPGHPLRLDSFAPTIASALQLGFFTLAVGAQIHRRRHTAPGQRQQTQGLVFGLSIAAAIQWCFFLLPVVFPVLRPPTVPVVALAYEMLASALFLTFIIVPLAIIFSGKGHGR
;
A
#
# COMPACT_ATOMS: atom_id res chain seq x y z
N MET A 1 54.01 -6.93 23.07
CA MET A 1 53.84 -6.91 21.60
C MET A 1 53.00 -8.14 21.28
N GLU A 2 51.79 -8.10 20.76
CA GLU A 2 50.98 -7.05 20.16
C GLU A 2 49.55 -7.61 20.17
N HIS A 3 48.64 -6.98 20.92
CA HIS A 3 47.26 -7.44 21.03
C HIS A 3 46.53 -6.93 19.78
N THR A 4 46.43 -7.76 18.75
CA THR A 4 45.63 -7.45 17.55
C THR A 4 44.15 -7.36 17.96
N PRO A 5 43.45 -6.24 17.72
CA PRO A 5 42.01 -6.17 17.93
C PRO A 5 41.29 -7.00 16.85
N SER A 6 40.34 -7.82 17.28
CA SER A 6 39.44 -8.57 16.39
C SER A 6 38.63 -7.61 15.49
N PRO A 7 38.48 -7.90 14.18
CA PRO A 7 37.69 -7.08 13.25
C PRO A 7 36.17 -7.32 13.34
N ASP A 8 35.65 -7.91 14.42
CA ASP A 8 34.23 -8.27 14.57
C ASP A 8 33.29 -7.13 15.01
N SER A 9 33.75 -5.88 14.98
CA SER A 9 32.89 -4.70 15.20
C SER A 9 32.55 -4.02 13.87
N ALA A 10 32.18 -4.80 12.86
CA ALA A 10 31.47 -4.26 11.71
C ALA A 10 30.08 -3.79 12.18
N HIS A 11 30.01 -2.51 12.53
CA HIS A 11 28.81 -1.76 12.91
C HIS A 11 27.54 -2.33 12.28
N THR A 12 26.78 -3.09 13.06
CA THR A 12 25.36 -3.29 12.82
C THR A 12 24.75 -1.91 12.92
N SER A 13 24.62 -1.21 11.79
CA SER A 13 23.97 0.10 11.73
C SER A 13 22.46 -0.09 11.85
N THR A 14 22.03 -0.70 12.95
CA THR A 14 20.64 -0.79 13.38
C THR A 14 20.18 0.63 13.66
N SER A 15 19.04 1.03 13.11
CA SER A 15 18.43 2.31 13.45
C SER A 15 18.28 2.42 14.96
N LEU A 16 18.75 3.52 15.57
CA LEU A 16 18.64 3.72 17.02
C LEU A 16 17.18 3.52 17.46
N PRO A 17 16.86 2.61 18.39
CA PRO A 17 15.49 2.38 18.83
C PRO A 17 14.92 3.64 19.50
N PHE A 18 13.59 3.73 19.56
CA PHE A 18 12.93 4.71 20.40
C PHE A 18 13.18 4.38 21.88
N SER A 19 13.42 5.39 22.70
CA SER A 19 13.61 5.24 24.15
C SER A 19 12.87 6.33 24.94
N GLY A 20 12.54 6.04 26.20
CA GLY A 20 11.87 6.96 27.12
C GLY A 20 10.58 7.57 26.56
N LEU A 21 10.48 8.90 26.61
CA LEU A 21 9.32 9.65 26.13
C LEU A 21 9.04 9.45 24.64
N ALA A 22 10.09 9.32 23.82
CA ALA A 22 9.95 9.13 22.38
C ALA A 22 9.24 7.81 22.04
N LEU A 23 9.51 6.74 22.82
CA LEU A 23 8.82 5.46 22.67
C LEU A 23 7.34 5.57 23.04
N THR A 24 7.03 6.25 24.14
CA THR A 24 5.64 6.44 24.58
C THR A 24 4.85 7.23 23.55
N LEU A 25 5.41 8.32 23.02
CA LEU A 25 4.79 9.11 21.96
C LEU A 25 4.61 8.31 20.67
N ALA A 26 5.63 7.55 20.24
CA ALA A 26 5.53 6.71 19.06
C ALA A 26 4.41 5.66 19.20
N ARG A 27 4.28 5.02 20.37
CA ARG A 27 3.19 4.08 20.65
C ARG A 27 1.83 4.77 20.65
N ALA A 28 1.71 5.94 21.29
CA ALA A 28 0.47 6.71 21.33
C ALA A 28 0.02 7.12 19.93
N VAL A 29 0.93 7.63 19.10
CA VAL A 29 0.67 7.99 17.70
C VAL A 29 0.22 6.76 16.91
N TRP A 30 0.92 5.63 17.06
CA TRP A 30 0.54 4.40 16.37
C TRP A 30 -0.86 3.94 16.74
N ILE A 31 -1.18 3.87 18.04
CA ILE A 31 -2.49 3.46 18.54
C ILE A 31 -3.57 4.42 18.05
N PHE A 32 -3.32 5.73 18.09
CA PHE A 32 -4.25 6.73 17.62
C PHE A 32 -4.57 6.55 16.12
N VAL A 33 -3.54 6.43 15.28
CA VAL A 33 -3.71 6.23 13.83
C VAL A 33 -4.38 4.89 13.54
N ALA A 34 -4.02 3.82 14.26
CA ALA A 34 -4.64 2.50 14.10
C ALA A 34 -6.13 2.52 14.48
N LEU A 35 -6.50 3.13 15.60
CA LEU A 35 -7.90 3.27 16.02
C LEU A 35 -8.69 4.12 15.01
N LEU A 36 -8.14 5.27 14.60
CA LEU A 36 -8.77 6.12 13.60
C LEU A 36 -8.98 5.36 12.27
N SER A 37 -7.98 4.56 11.86
CA SER A 37 -8.02 3.72 10.67
C SER A 37 -9.09 2.64 10.75
N ALA A 38 -9.13 1.91 11.87
CA ALA A 38 -10.09 0.83 12.09
C ALA A 38 -11.53 1.37 12.17
N ILE A 39 -11.76 2.46 12.90
CA ILE A 39 -13.08 3.08 13.03
C ILE A 39 -13.55 3.61 11.66
N SER A 40 -12.70 4.36 10.96
CA SER A 40 -13.06 4.93 9.65
C SER A 40 -13.36 3.84 8.62
N PHE A 41 -12.57 2.75 8.62
CA PHE A 41 -12.82 1.59 7.76
C PHE A 41 -14.13 0.88 8.11
N ALA A 42 -14.39 0.62 9.41
CA ALA A 42 -15.60 -0.03 9.86
C ALA A 42 -16.87 0.77 9.53
N LEU A 43 -16.82 2.10 9.69
CA LEU A 43 -17.93 3.00 9.33
C LEU A 43 -18.14 3.07 7.81
N PHE A 44 -17.09 2.91 7.02
CA PHE A 44 -17.19 2.94 5.56
C PHE A 44 -17.73 1.64 4.96
N LEU A 45 -17.58 0.49 5.63
CA LEU A 45 -18.01 -0.81 5.09
C LEU A 45 -19.51 -0.88 4.71
N PRO A 46 -20.47 -0.44 5.56
CA PRO A 46 -21.88 -0.40 5.18
C PRO A 46 -22.13 0.50 3.97
N TYR A 47 -21.53 1.70 3.97
CA TYR A 47 -21.64 2.65 2.86
C TYR A 47 -21.12 2.06 1.55
N ALA A 48 -19.95 1.41 1.58
CA ALA A 48 -19.37 0.75 0.42
C ALA A 48 -20.29 -0.37 -0.09
N SER A 49 -20.83 -1.19 0.82
CA SER A 49 -21.75 -2.28 0.49
C SER A 49 -23.02 -1.77 -0.19
N ASP A 50 -23.65 -0.73 0.35
CA ASP A 50 -24.88 -0.17 -0.21
C ASP A 50 -24.62 0.53 -1.56
N THR A 51 -23.50 1.24 -1.67
CA THR A 51 -23.09 1.89 -2.93
C THR A 51 -22.80 0.86 -4.03
N LEU A 52 -22.19 -0.28 -3.68
CA LEU A 52 -21.93 -1.38 -4.62
C LEU A 52 -23.22 -2.08 -5.06
N ARG A 53 -24.19 -2.28 -4.15
CA ARG A 53 -25.52 -2.83 -4.51
C ARG A 53 -26.28 -1.92 -5.45
N ALA A 54 -26.16 -0.61 -5.24
CA ALA A 54 -26.85 0.41 -6.01
C ALA A 54 -26.05 0.87 -7.24
N VAL A 55 -24.93 0.23 -7.58
CA VAL A 55 -24.04 0.72 -8.64
C VAL A 55 -24.75 0.77 -9.99
N GLY A 56 -24.67 1.94 -10.63
CA GLY A 56 -25.28 2.22 -11.93
C GLY A 56 -24.37 1.91 -13.13
N ASP A 57 -24.64 2.60 -14.22
CA ASP A 57 -23.85 2.61 -15.46
C ASP A 57 -23.79 1.25 -16.19
N TRP A 58 -22.69 1.04 -16.92
CA TRP A 58 -22.40 -0.17 -17.67
C TRP A 58 -22.29 -1.43 -16.78
N ARG A 59 -21.98 -1.27 -15.48
CA ARG A 59 -21.89 -2.39 -14.52
C ARG A 59 -23.24 -3.06 -14.31
N ARG A 60 -24.33 -2.29 -14.23
CA ARG A 60 -25.70 -2.84 -14.10
C ARG A 60 -26.08 -3.68 -15.32
N ALA A 61 -25.75 -3.21 -16.52
CA ALA A 61 -25.96 -3.97 -17.75
C ALA A 61 -25.08 -5.24 -17.78
N ALA A 62 -23.81 -5.14 -17.41
CA ALA A 62 -22.89 -6.26 -17.35
C ALA A 62 -23.34 -7.35 -16.36
N MET A 63 -23.80 -6.94 -15.17
CA MET A 63 -24.38 -7.84 -14.16
C MET A 63 -25.63 -8.54 -14.68
N PHE A 64 -26.54 -7.81 -15.34
CA PHE A 64 -27.71 -8.39 -15.98
C PHE A 64 -27.35 -9.43 -17.05
N MET A 65 -26.38 -9.13 -17.92
CA MET A 65 -25.93 -10.03 -18.99
C MET A 65 -25.16 -11.25 -18.48
N SER A 66 -24.46 -11.15 -17.36
CA SER A 66 -23.67 -12.24 -16.77
C SER A 66 -24.43 -13.04 -15.71
N GLY A 67 -25.61 -12.58 -15.29
CA GLY A 67 -26.40 -13.19 -14.22
C GLY A 67 -25.89 -12.89 -12.80
N ILE A 68 -24.86 -12.05 -12.64
CA ILE A 68 -24.33 -11.66 -11.34
C ILE A 68 -25.35 -10.77 -10.63
N GLN A 69 -25.81 -11.19 -9.45
CA GLN A 69 -26.72 -10.39 -8.64
C GLN A 69 -25.98 -9.22 -7.97
N PRO A 70 -26.61 -8.05 -7.77
CA PRO A 70 -25.99 -6.90 -7.11
C PRO A 70 -25.42 -7.22 -5.72
N ASP A 71 -26.11 -8.09 -4.95
CA ASP A 71 -25.62 -8.54 -3.65
C ASP A 71 -24.37 -9.39 -3.74
N ALA A 72 -24.25 -10.24 -4.78
CA ALA A 72 -23.05 -11.05 -5.01
C ALA A 72 -21.86 -10.16 -5.40
N TYR A 73 -22.10 -9.16 -6.25
CA TYR A 73 -21.11 -8.16 -6.62
C TYR A 73 -20.64 -7.35 -5.39
N ALA A 74 -21.55 -6.84 -4.57
CA ALA A 74 -21.20 -6.11 -3.36
C ALA A 74 -20.44 -6.98 -2.35
N SER A 75 -20.91 -8.22 -2.12
CA SER A 75 -20.28 -9.15 -1.19
C SER A 75 -18.87 -9.54 -1.63
N TYR A 76 -18.63 -9.65 -2.93
CA TYR A 76 -17.31 -9.92 -3.48
C TYR A 76 -16.29 -8.86 -3.04
N TYR A 77 -16.56 -7.57 -3.27
CA TYR A 77 -15.63 -6.49 -2.89
C TYR A 77 -15.49 -6.35 -1.38
N VAL A 78 -16.60 -6.43 -0.64
CA VAL A 78 -16.56 -6.36 0.83
C VAL A 78 -15.71 -7.49 1.40
N LEU A 79 -15.84 -8.71 0.89
CA LEU A 79 -15.03 -9.85 1.31
C LEU A 79 -13.55 -9.64 0.99
N LEU A 80 -13.22 -9.15 -0.21
CA LEU A 80 -11.83 -8.80 -0.55
C LEU A 80 -11.26 -7.76 0.43
N MET A 81 -12.00 -6.69 0.73
CA MET A 81 -11.59 -5.66 1.68
C MET A 81 -11.35 -6.23 3.08
N LEU A 82 -12.26 -7.09 3.57
CA LEU A 82 -12.14 -7.72 4.88
C LEU A 82 -10.92 -8.65 4.98
N ILE A 83 -10.69 -9.49 3.97
CA ILE A 83 -9.53 -10.39 3.92
C ILE A 83 -8.24 -9.56 3.91
N PHE A 84 -8.19 -8.53 3.04
CA PHE A 84 -7.03 -7.67 2.91
C PHE A 84 -6.73 -6.91 4.21
N ALA A 85 -7.76 -6.32 4.81
CA ALA A 85 -7.66 -5.60 6.08
C ALA A 85 -7.22 -6.52 7.22
N ALA A 86 -7.82 -7.69 7.35
CA ALA A 86 -7.51 -8.62 8.42
C ALA A 86 -6.04 -9.09 8.38
N LEU A 87 -5.54 -9.46 7.21
CA LEU A 87 -4.18 -9.97 7.06
C LEU A 87 -3.12 -8.90 7.29
N HIS A 88 -3.33 -7.69 6.75
CA HIS A 88 -2.40 -6.58 6.94
C HIS A 88 -2.44 -6.03 8.36
N SER A 89 -3.62 -5.72 8.91
CA SER A 89 -3.78 -5.21 10.26
C SER A 89 -3.37 -6.24 11.32
N GLY A 90 -3.64 -7.52 11.11
CA GLY A 90 -3.18 -8.60 11.99
C GLY A 90 -1.66 -8.69 12.05
N THR A 91 -0.98 -8.58 10.91
CA THR A 91 0.49 -8.56 10.84
C THR A 91 1.07 -7.28 11.44
N ALA A 92 0.43 -6.14 11.19
CA ALA A 92 0.80 -4.87 11.79
C ALA A 92 0.78 -4.93 13.32
N LEU A 93 -0.32 -5.44 13.89
CA LEU A 93 -0.47 -5.64 15.34
C LEU A 93 0.60 -6.59 15.89
N PHE A 94 0.87 -7.69 15.19
CA PHE A 94 1.93 -8.63 15.58
C PHE A 94 3.31 -7.98 15.66
N ILE A 95 3.69 -7.18 14.63
CA ILE A 95 4.96 -6.45 14.62
C ILE A 95 5.01 -5.41 15.73
N PHE A 96 3.94 -4.62 15.89
CA PHE A 96 3.86 -3.58 16.92
C PHE A 96 4.04 -4.17 18.31
N TRP A 97 3.37 -5.29 18.59
CA TRP A 97 3.45 -5.95 19.88
C TRP A 97 4.86 -6.46 20.18
N ARG A 98 5.57 -7.02 19.19
CA ARG A 98 6.91 -7.56 19.40
C ARG A 98 8.03 -6.53 19.37
N GLN A 99 7.94 -5.50 18.53
CA GLN A 99 9.08 -4.65 18.17
C GLN A 99 8.72 -3.16 18.07
N SER A 100 7.73 -2.66 18.83
CA SER A 100 7.34 -1.24 18.81
C SER A 100 8.47 -0.23 19.11
N ALA A 101 9.58 -0.66 19.72
CA ALA A 101 10.74 0.20 19.97
C ALA A 101 11.67 0.35 18.77
N GLU A 102 11.68 -0.61 17.84
CA GLU A 102 12.49 -0.56 16.63
C GLU A 102 11.83 0.39 15.61
N ARG A 103 12.54 1.45 15.19
CA ARG A 103 11.95 2.49 14.32
C ARG A 103 11.41 1.94 13.01
N MET A 104 12.17 1.04 12.38
CA MET A 104 11.76 0.44 11.11
C MET A 104 10.57 -0.51 11.30
N ALA A 105 10.57 -1.31 12.38
CA ALA A 105 9.44 -2.19 12.70
C ALA A 105 8.16 -1.39 12.99
N TRP A 106 8.28 -0.27 13.70
CA TRP A 106 7.19 0.68 13.93
C TRP A 106 6.63 1.26 12.61
N LEU A 107 7.51 1.71 11.71
CA LEU A 107 7.12 2.24 10.40
C LEU A 107 6.43 1.19 9.52
N ILE A 108 6.99 -0.02 9.45
CA ILE A 108 6.40 -1.13 8.68
C ILE A 108 5.04 -1.52 9.27
N SER A 109 4.95 -1.63 10.60
CA SER A 109 3.68 -1.92 11.27
C SER A 109 2.63 -0.85 10.99
N LEU A 110 2.98 0.44 11.10
CA LEU A 110 2.06 1.53 10.81
C LEU A 110 1.59 1.50 9.36
N LEU A 111 2.52 1.34 8.41
CA LEU A 111 2.19 1.18 6.98
C LEU A 111 1.21 0.03 6.79
N LEU A 112 1.49 -1.16 7.33
CA LEU A 112 0.62 -2.31 7.13
C LEU A 112 -0.78 -2.08 7.69
N PHE A 113 -0.90 -1.40 8.83
CA PHE A 113 -2.21 -1.09 9.40
C PHE A 113 -2.99 -0.09 8.54
N THR A 114 -2.35 0.99 8.09
CA THR A 114 -2.98 1.98 7.21
C THR A 114 -3.27 1.40 5.83
N PHE A 115 -2.44 0.46 5.35
CA PHE A 115 -2.62 -0.20 4.06
C PHE A 115 -3.80 -1.16 4.09
N GLY A 116 -3.96 -1.92 5.19
CA GLY A 116 -5.13 -2.76 5.41
C GLY A 116 -6.46 -2.00 5.45
N SER A 117 -6.44 -0.70 5.71
CA SER A 117 -7.65 0.15 5.81
C SER A 117 -7.77 1.12 4.63
N GLY A 118 -6.94 2.17 4.59
CA GLY A 118 -6.90 3.15 3.50
C GLY A 118 -6.50 2.53 2.16
N GLY A 119 -5.48 1.67 2.15
CA GLY A 119 -5.05 0.97 0.94
C GLY A 119 -6.12 0.02 0.36
N ALA A 120 -6.98 -0.55 1.21
CA ALA A 120 -8.10 -1.40 0.80
C ALA A 120 -9.14 -0.65 -0.07
N LEU A 121 -9.16 0.68 -0.08
CA LEU A 121 -9.96 1.45 -1.05
C LEU A 121 -9.57 1.15 -2.50
N SER A 122 -8.33 0.72 -2.75
CA SER A 122 -7.86 0.36 -4.09
C SER A 122 -8.47 -0.94 -4.62
N LEU A 123 -9.08 -1.75 -3.75
CA LEU A 123 -9.87 -2.93 -4.15
C LEU A 123 -11.20 -2.54 -4.77
N LEU A 124 -11.74 -1.36 -4.45
CA LEU A 124 -13.05 -0.93 -4.89
C LEU A 124 -13.02 -0.37 -6.32
N PRO A 125 -14.15 -0.47 -7.05
CA PRO A 125 -14.31 0.22 -8.32
C PRO A 125 -14.12 1.73 -8.16
N ASP A 126 -13.61 2.38 -9.19
CA ASP A 126 -13.29 3.81 -9.20
C ASP A 126 -14.46 4.70 -8.74
N THR A 127 -15.70 4.34 -9.10
CA THR A 127 -16.91 5.07 -8.71
C THR A 127 -17.08 5.10 -7.19
N VAL A 128 -17.01 3.94 -6.53
CA VAL A 128 -17.14 3.82 -5.07
C VAL A 128 -15.95 4.45 -4.36
N ARG A 129 -14.74 4.22 -4.86
CA ARG A 129 -13.50 4.80 -4.32
C ARG A 129 -13.52 6.33 -4.40
N SER A 130 -14.02 6.91 -5.49
CA SER A 130 -14.15 8.36 -5.63
C SER A 130 -15.19 8.94 -4.67
N ALA A 131 -16.32 8.25 -4.48
CA ALA A 131 -17.35 8.66 -3.54
C ALA A 131 -16.86 8.60 -2.07
N ALA A 132 -15.94 7.70 -1.75
CA ALA A 132 -15.29 7.63 -0.44
C ALA A 132 -14.57 8.94 -0.06
N GLN A 133 -14.04 9.69 -1.04
CA GLN A 133 -13.33 10.95 -0.77
C GLN A 133 -14.26 12.03 -0.22
N THR A 134 -15.53 12.02 -0.62
CA THR A 134 -16.54 12.95 -0.12
C THR A 134 -17.30 12.40 1.08
N SER A 135 -17.62 11.11 1.08
CA SER A 135 -18.50 10.49 2.08
C SER A 135 -17.75 9.91 3.28
N ALA A 136 -16.44 9.68 3.17
CA ALA A 136 -15.58 9.17 4.23
C ALA A 136 -14.23 9.92 4.27
N PRO A 137 -14.23 11.24 4.55
CA PRO A 137 -13.03 12.07 4.45
C PRO A 137 -11.90 11.61 5.37
N LEU A 138 -12.22 11.05 6.55
CA LEU A 138 -11.20 10.47 7.45
C LEU A 138 -10.48 9.28 6.80
N LEU A 139 -11.23 8.38 6.15
CA LEU A 139 -10.64 7.24 5.44
C LEU A 139 -9.82 7.69 4.23
N ALA A 140 -10.23 8.76 3.54
CA ALA A 140 -9.45 9.36 2.48
C ALA A 140 -8.13 9.95 2.99
N ILE A 141 -8.13 10.63 4.14
CA ILE A 141 -6.91 11.09 4.82
C ILE A 141 -6.01 9.90 5.15
N ILE A 142 -6.56 8.82 5.68
CA ILE A 142 -5.80 7.58 5.97
C ILE A 142 -5.20 6.99 4.71
N ALA A 143 -5.92 6.97 3.59
CA ALA A 143 -5.40 6.50 2.30
C ALA A 143 -4.26 7.39 1.77
N VAL A 144 -4.30 8.70 2.01
CA VAL A 144 -3.19 9.62 1.67
C VAL A 144 -1.97 9.38 2.57
N ILE A 145 -2.19 9.19 3.88
CA ILE A 145 -1.13 8.82 4.83
C ILE A 145 -0.48 7.51 4.39
N ASP A 146 -1.30 6.51 4.06
CA ASP A 146 -0.89 5.21 3.58
C ASP A 146 -0.02 5.31 2.33
N LEU A 147 -0.50 5.99 1.28
CA LEU A 147 0.24 6.17 0.04
C LEU A 147 1.59 6.87 0.27
N SER A 148 1.60 7.86 1.17
CA SER A 148 2.81 8.58 1.57
C SER A 148 3.80 7.66 2.30
N LEU A 149 3.32 6.84 3.23
CA LEU A 149 4.13 5.85 3.94
C LEU A 149 4.66 4.77 2.99
N PHE A 150 3.82 4.30 2.07
CA PHE A 150 4.15 3.26 1.11
C PHE A 150 5.37 3.66 0.27
N TYR A 151 5.29 4.81 -0.39
CA TYR A 151 6.41 5.30 -1.19
C TYR A 151 7.62 5.68 -0.34
N SER A 152 7.42 6.31 0.82
CA SER A 152 8.51 6.66 1.72
C SER A 152 9.28 5.42 2.19
N LEU A 153 8.59 4.30 2.43
CA LEU A 153 9.22 3.05 2.83
C LEU A 153 10.22 2.59 1.75
N PHE A 154 9.87 2.63 0.47
CA PHE A 154 10.80 2.27 -0.60
C PHE A 154 12.04 3.17 -0.67
N LEU A 155 11.99 4.41 -0.18
CA LEU A 155 13.16 5.31 -0.20
C LEU A 155 14.09 5.11 1.00
N VAL A 156 13.54 4.60 2.10
CA VAL A 156 14.16 4.61 3.43
C VAL A 156 14.56 3.20 3.89
N PHE A 157 13.86 2.16 3.43
CA PHE A 157 14.08 0.77 3.80
C PHE A 157 15.43 0.21 3.31
N PRO A 158 16.12 -0.65 4.09
CA PRO A 158 15.74 -1.17 5.43
C PRO A 158 16.21 -0.34 6.63
N ASP A 159 17.23 0.50 6.46
CA ASP A 159 17.97 1.06 7.63
C ASP A 159 17.46 2.42 8.11
N GLY A 160 16.37 2.95 7.56
CA GLY A 160 15.89 4.29 7.95
C GLY A 160 16.62 5.43 7.22
N ARG A 161 17.40 5.13 6.18
CA ARG A 161 18.30 6.09 5.51
C ARG A 161 18.01 6.18 4.03
N PHE A 162 17.98 7.41 3.51
CA PHE A 162 17.91 7.70 2.08
C PHE A 162 19.23 7.32 1.41
N VAL A 163 19.22 6.22 0.66
CA VAL A 163 20.36 5.76 -0.12
C VAL A 163 19.89 5.42 -1.53
N PRO A 164 20.40 6.11 -2.57
CA PRO A 164 21.37 7.22 -2.53
C PRO A 164 20.81 8.50 -1.88
N ALA A 165 21.67 9.38 -1.35
CA ALA A 165 21.24 10.58 -0.62
C ALA A 165 20.37 11.57 -1.45
N TRP A 166 20.42 11.50 -2.79
CA TRP A 166 19.59 12.33 -3.66
C TRP A 166 18.10 11.94 -3.62
N THR A 167 17.76 10.72 -3.20
CA THR A 167 16.36 10.27 -3.14
C THR A 167 15.53 11.05 -2.12
N ARG A 168 16.18 11.74 -1.16
CA ARG A 168 15.51 12.67 -0.24
C ARG A 168 14.77 13.80 -0.98
N TRP A 169 15.25 14.18 -2.16
CA TRP A 169 14.63 15.22 -2.98
C TRP A 169 13.41 14.72 -3.76
N LEU A 170 13.23 13.40 -3.86
CA LEU A 170 12.00 12.82 -4.40
C LEU A 170 10.85 12.89 -3.39
N LEU A 171 11.14 13.03 -2.10
CA LEU A 171 10.12 13.01 -1.05
C LEU A 171 9.16 14.21 -1.14
N PRO A 172 9.61 15.48 -1.25
CA PRO A 172 8.68 16.61 -1.37
C PRO A 172 7.71 16.55 -2.56
N PRO A 173 8.15 16.31 -3.83
CA PRO A 173 7.22 16.22 -4.94
C PRO A 173 6.29 15.02 -4.82
N LEU A 174 6.77 13.92 -4.22
CA LEU A 174 5.93 12.77 -3.93
C LEU A 174 4.85 13.07 -2.91
N LEU A 175 5.21 13.72 -1.80
CA LEU A 175 4.24 14.10 -0.77
C LEU A 175 3.25 15.14 -1.30
N LEU A 176 3.69 16.09 -2.12
CA LEU A 176 2.79 17.02 -2.79
C LEU A 176 1.81 16.28 -3.70
N PHE A 177 2.31 15.27 -4.42
CA PHE A 177 1.48 14.43 -5.27
C PHE A 177 0.46 13.62 -4.46
N THR A 178 0.86 12.97 -3.36
CA THR A 178 -0.07 12.21 -2.51
C THR A 178 -1.08 13.13 -1.81
N LEU A 179 -0.66 14.30 -1.34
CA LEU A 179 -1.55 15.31 -0.72
C LEU A 179 -2.58 15.86 -1.70
N SER A 180 -2.28 15.88 -3.01
CA SER A 180 -3.27 16.31 -4.01
C SER A 180 -4.53 15.42 -4.02
N TYR A 181 -4.44 14.17 -3.56
CA TYR A 181 -5.58 13.25 -3.44
C TYR A 181 -6.54 13.58 -2.29
N LEU A 182 -6.19 14.53 -1.40
CA LEU A 182 -7.12 15.07 -0.41
C LEU A 182 -8.24 15.87 -1.06
N PHE A 183 -8.02 16.39 -2.27
CA PHE A 183 -9.03 17.12 -3.00
C PHE A 183 -9.95 16.17 -3.79
N PRO A 184 -11.26 16.46 -3.86
CA PRO A 184 -12.20 15.62 -4.61
C PRO A 184 -11.92 15.63 -6.12
N PRO A 185 -12.41 14.63 -6.87
CA PRO A 185 -12.25 14.57 -8.33
C PRO A 185 -12.77 15.85 -9.00
N GLY A 186 -12.01 16.39 -9.96
CA GLY A 186 -12.36 17.64 -10.66
C GLY A 186 -11.91 18.92 -9.97
N HIS A 187 -11.33 18.84 -8.77
CA HIS A 187 -10.78 20.02 -8.09
C HIS A 187 -9.46 20.51 -8.75
N PRO A 188 -9.22 21.82 -8.90
CA PRO A 188 -8.02 22.37 -9.54
C PRO A 188 -6.69 22.12 -8.83
N LEU A 189 -6.69 21.56 -7.63
CA LEU A 189 -5.48 21.15 -6.91
C LEU A 189 -5.24 19.65 -6.96
N ARG A 190 -6.12 18.90 -7.62
CA ARG A 190 -6.01 17.45 -7.77
C ARG A 190 -5.25 17.13 -9.07
N LEU A 191 -4.00 16.70 -8.94
CA LEU A 191 -3.07 16.61 -10.08
C LEU A 191 -3.49 15.59 -11.14
N ASP A 192 -4.22 14.54 -10.76
CA ASP A 192 -4.76 13.53 -11.69
C ASP A 192 -5.94 14.04 -12.53
N SER A 193 -6.62 15.12 -12.12
CA SER A 193 -7.82 15.63 -12.79
C SER A 193 -7.47 16.46 -14.03
N PHE A 194 -6.28 17.06 -14.09
CA PHE A 194 -5.84 17.82 -15.25
C PHE A 194 -5.30 16.93 -16.38
N ALA A 195 -4.56 15.89 -16.02
CA ALA A 195 -3.89 15.03 -16.96
C ALA A 195 -3.74 13.62 -16.38
N PRO A 196 -4.78 12.77 -16.50
CA PRO A 196 -4.77 11.42 -15.95
C PRO A 196 -3.58 10.59 -16.43
N THR A 197 -3.19 10.74 -17.70
CA THR A 197 -2.03 10.06 -18.29
C THR A 197 -0.71 10.52 -17.68
N ILE A 198 -0.56 11.82 -17.38
CA ILE A 198 0.63 12.35 -16.71
C ILE A 198 0.69 11.84 -15.27
N ALA A 199 -0.44 11.82 -14.56
CA ALA A 199 -0.49 11.29 -13.19
C ALA A 199 -0.11 9.81 -13.14
N SER A 200 -0.63 8.98 -14.05
CA SER A 200 -0.21 7.58 -14.18
C SER A 200 1.28 7.45 -14.52
N ALA A 201 1.80 8.28 -15.43
CA ALA A 201 3.22 8.28 -15.78
C ALA A 201 4.11 8.71 -14.60
N LEU A 202 3.67 9.69 -13.78
CA LEU A 202 4.36 10.12 -12.58
C LEU A 202 4.40 9.01 -11.54
N GLN A 203 3.28 8.34 -11.27
CA GLN A 203 3.25 7.21 -10.34
C GLN A 203 4.17 6.07 -10.81
N LEU A 204 4.12 5.72 -12.10
CA LEU A 204 5.02 4.72 -12.68
C LEU A 204 6.48 5.16 -12.57
N GLY A 205 6.77 6.44 -12.81
CA GLY A 205 8.10 7.04 -12.68
C GLY A 205 8.62 6.95 -11.24
N PHE A 206 7.81 7.36 -10.26
CA PHE A 206 8.13 7.24 -8.84
C PHE A 206 8.37 5.79 -8.44
N PHE A 207 7.52 4.87 -8.87
CA PHE A 207 7.66 3.45 -8.60
C PHE A 207 8.95 2.88 -9.22
N THR A 208 9.24 3.24 -10.47
CA THR A 208 10.47 2.81 -11.17
C THR A 208 11.72 3.37 -10.49
N LEU A 209 11.70 4.64 -10.07
CA LEU A 209 12.80 5.26 -9.32
C LEU A 209 12.99 4.61 -7.95
N ALA A 210 11.90 4.30 -7.25
CA ALA A 210 11.90 3.61 -5.96
C ALA A 210 12.51 2.21 -6.07
N VAL A 211 12.07 1.41 -7.03
CA VAL A 211 12.64 0.08 -7.31
C VAL A 211 14.10 0.20 -7.76
N GLY A 212 14.43 1.16 -8.61
CA GLY A 212 15.78 1.45 -9.07
C GLY A 212 16.73 1.81 -7.93
N ALA A 213 16.29 2.62 -6.97
CA ALA A 213 17.05 2.95 -5.77
C ALA A 213 17.34 1.70 -4.91
N GLN A 214 16.36 0.80 -4.78
CA GLN A 214 16.52 -0.46 -4.06
C GLN A 214 17.49 -1.43 -4.78
N ILE A 215 17.43 -1.51 -6.11
CA ILE A 215 18.40 -2.28 -6.91
C ILE A 215 19.81 -1.69 -6.79
N HIS A 216 19.94 -0.37 -6.88
CA HIS A 216 21.22 0.33 -6.73
C HIS A 216 21.83 0.03 -5.36
N ARG A 217 21.03 0.15 -4.29
CA ARG A 217 21.47 -0.16 -2.91
C ARG A 217 21.92 -1.61 -2.79
N ARG A 218 21.16 -2.58 -3.32
CA ARG A 218 21.53 -4.01 -3.33
C ARG A 218 22.90 -4.27 -3.97
N ARG A 219 23.22 -3.56 -5.06
CA ARG A 219 24.51 -3.71 -5.75
C ARG A 219 25.70 -3.18 -4.93
N HIS A 220 25.47 -2.18 -4.07
CA HIS A 220 26.51 -1.51 -3.30
C HIS A 220 26.59 -1.94 -1.82
N THR A 221 25.69 -2.82 -1.34
CA THR A 221 25.72 -3.38 0.02
C THR A 221 26.44 -4.75 0.07
N ALA A 222 27.31 -4.95 1.06
CA ALA A 222 28.13 -6.15 1.26
C ALA A 222 27.30 -7.46 1.46
N PRO A 223 27.86 -8.66 1.17
CA PRO A 223 27.11 -9.91 1.07
C PRO A 223 26.33 -10.38 2.31
N GLY A 224 26.78 -10.05 3.53
CA GLY A 224 26.26 -10.61 4.79
C GLY A 224 24.87 -10.12 5.23
N GLN A 225 24.41 -8.94 4.79
CA GLN A 225 23.08 -8.38 5.12
C GLN A 225 22.01 -8.67 4.03
N ARG A 226 22.33 -9.49 3.03
CA ARG A 226 21.61 -9.50 1.73
C ARG A 226 20.26 -10.23 1.68
N GLN A 227 19.94 -11.20 2.54
CA GLN A 227 18.83 -12.12 2.22
C GLN A 227 17.53 -11.91 3.02
N GLN A 228 17.59 -11.56 4.30
CA GLN A 228 16.37 -11.63 5.13
C GLN A 228 15.48 -10.38 5.06
N THR A 229 16.06 -9.20 4.84
CA THR A 229 15.30 -7.93 4.72
C THR A 229 14.90 -7.59 3.28
N GLN A 230 15.61 -8.09 2.26
CA GLN A 230 15.35 -7.73 0.85
C GLN A 230 14.08 -8.39 0.29
N GLY A 231 13.69 -9.56 0.79
CA GLY A 231 12.54 -10.32 0.27
C GLY A 231 11.22 -9.54 0.31
N LEU A 232 11.03 -8.71 1.36
CA LEU A 232 9.82 -7.89 1.52
C LEU A 232 9.66 -6.87 0.39
N VAL A 233 10.70 -6.07 0.13
CA VAL A 233 10.67 -5.02 -0.90
C VAL A 233 10.56 -5.61 -2.28
N PHE A 234 11.24 -6.72 -2.57
CA PHE A 234 11.11 -7.40 -3.85
C PHE A 234 9.71 -7.99 -4.04
N GLY A 235 9.12 -8.61 -3.02
CA GLY A 235 7.73 -9.09 -3.07
C GLY A 235 6.75 -7.95 -3.33
N LEU A 236 6.92 -6.83 -2.64
CA LEU A 236 6.11 -5.62 -2.84
C LEU A 236 6.29 -5.02 -4.24
N SER A 237 7.52 -5.04 -4.76
CA SER A 237 7.84 -4.58 -6.11
C SER A 237 7.19 -5.45 -7.18
N ILE A 238 7.18 -6.77 -6.99
CA ILE A 238 6.53 -7.72 -7.90
C ILE A 238 5.01 -7.53 -7.87
N ALA A 239 4.40 -7.44 -6.68
CA ALA A 239 2.96 -7.20 -6.55
C ALA A 239 2.54 -5.89 -7.25
N ALA A 240 3.28 -4.81 -7.02
CA ALA A 240 3.03 -3.54 -7.69
C ALA A 240 3.27 -3.61 -9.20
N ALA A 241 4.31 -4.32 -9.69
CA ALA A 241 4.54 -4.51 -11.12
C ALA A 241 3.41 -5.30 -11.79
N ILE A 242 2.88 -6.33 -11.14
CA ILE A 242 1.69 -7.07 -11.60
C ILE A 242 0.50 -6.11 -11.72
N GLN A 243 0.27 -5.28 -10.70
CA GLN A 243 -0.82 -4.31 -10.70
C GLN A 243 -0.69 -3.29 -11.84
N TRP A 244 0.52 -2.76 -12.06
CA TRP A 244 0.79 -1.81 -13.15
C TRP A 244 0.61 -2.45 -14.51
N CYS A 245 1.08 -3.68 -14.69
CA CYS A 245 0.90 -4.43 -15.94
C CYS A 245 -0.60 -4.60 -16.26
N PHE A 246 -1.39 -4.97 -15.25
CA PHE A 246 -2.84 -5.06 -15.40
C PHE A 246 -3.44 -3.70 -15.76
N PHE A 247 -3.13 -2.65 -14.99
CA PHE A 247 -3.65 -1.30 -15.21
C PHE A 247 -3.40 -0.75 -16.62
N LEU A 248 -2.29 -1.13 -17.27
CA LEU A 248 -1.97 -0.72 -18.64
C LEU A 248 -2.67 -1.53 -19.73
N LEU A 249 -3.24 -2.69 -19.40
CA LEU A 249 -3.84 -3.61 -20.37
C LEU A 249 -5.00 -2.96 -21.17
N PRO A 250 -5.91 -2.16 -20.57
CA PRO A 250 -6.96 -1.46 -21.32
C PRO A 250 -6.40 -0.41 -22.28
N VAL A 251 -5.17 0.08 -22.09
CA VAL A 251 -4.53 1.01 -23.04
C VAL A 251 -4.29 0.31 -24.37
N VAL A 252 -3.83 -0.94 -24.33
CA VAL A 252 -3.49 -1.78 -25.50
C VAL A 252 -4.71 -2.52 -26.05
N PHE A 253 -5.62 -2.96 -25.17
CA PHE A 253 -6.79 -3.77 -25.53
C PHE A 253 -8.09 -2.99 -25.23
N PRO A 254 -8.66 -2.27 -26.22
CA PRO A 254 -9.87 -1.48 -26.04
C PRO A 254 -11.09 -2.28 -25.55
N VAL A 255 -11.14 -3.59 -25.84
CA VAL A 255 -12.21 -4.49 -25.37
C VAL A 255 -12.35 -4.52 -23.84
N LEU A 256 -11.27 -4.24 -23.12
CA LEU A 256 -11.25 -4.17 -21.66
C LEU A 256 -11.77 -2.83 -21.12
N ARG A 257 -11.91 -1.81 -21.98
CA ARG A 257 -12.42 -0.50 -21.58
C ARG A 257 -13.95 -0.56 -21.48
N PRO A 258 -14.53 -0.06 -20.39
CA PRO A 258 -15.96 0.19 -20.36
C PRO A 258 -16.37 1.27 -21.37
N PRO A 259 -17.56 1.21 -22.00
CA PRO A 259 -18.56 0.14 -21.95
C PRO A 259 -18.48 -0.81 -23.17
N THR A 260 -17.32 -0.97 -23.83
CA THR A 260 -17.20 -1.65 -25.14
C THR A 260 -17.83 -3.05 -25.16
N VAL A 261 -17.43 -3.91 -24.22
CA VAL A 261 -18.09 -5.19 -23.94
C VAL A 261 -18.31 -5.25 -22.42
N PRO A 262 -19.52 -4.89 -21.93
CA PRO A 262 -19.74 -4.67 -20.50
C PRO A 262 -19.36 -5.86 -19.61
N VAL A 263 -19.67 -7.08 -20.03
CA VAL A 263 -19.34 -8.31 -19.28
C VAL A 263 -17.83 -8.51 -19.17
N VAL A 264 -17.08 -8.27 -20.26
CA VAL A 264 -15.61 -8.40 -20.25
C VAL A 264 -14.97 -7.31 -19.39
N ALA A 265 -15.46 -6.07 -19.48
CA ALA A 265 -15.01 -4.97 -18.62
C ALA A 265 -15.28 -5.25 -17.14
N LEU A 266 -16.44 -5.87 -16.81
CA LEU A 266 -16.79 -6.23 -15.44
C LEU A 266 -15.87 -7.34 -14.90
N ALA A 267 -15.66 -8.39 -15.70
CA ALA A 267 -14.76 -9.48 -15.35
C ALA A 267 -13.33 -8.97 -15.15
N TYR A 268 -12.86 -8.07 -16.01
CA TYR A 268 -11.56 -7.43 -15.89
C TYR A 268 -11.44 -6.57 -14.62
N GLU A 269 -12.45 -5.76 -14.31
CA GLU A 269 -12.48 -4.95 -13.08
C GLU A 269 -12.41 -5.81 -11.83
N MET A 270 -13.25 -6.85 -11.73
CA MET A 270 -13.24 -7.78 -10.60
C MET A 270 -11.88 -8.49 -10.51
N LEU A 271 -11.36 -9.00 -11.63
CA LEU A 271 -10.04 -9.64 -11.65
C LEU A 271 -8.92 -8.70 -11.21
N ALA A 272 -8.92 -7.45 -11.66
CA ALA A 272 -7.95 -6.44 -11.24
C ALA A 272 -7.99 -6.20 -9.72
N SER A 273 -9.20 -6.16 -9.13
CA SER A 273 -9.39 -6.07 -7.69
C SER A 273 -8.91 -7.32 -6.95
N ALA A 274 -9.18 -8.53 -7.45
CA ALA A 274 -8.62 -9.74 -6.86
C ALA A 274 -7.08 -9.78 -6.95
N LEU A 275 -6.49 -9.30 -8.05
CA LEU A 275 -5.04 -9.23 -8.21
C LEU A 275 -4.38 -8.25 -7.23
N PHE A 276 -5.11 -7.25 -6.74
CA PHE A 276 -4.62 -6.39 -5.67
C PHE A 276 -4.36 -7.18 -4.37
N LEU A 277 -4.97 -8.36 -4.18
CA LEU A 277 -4.63 -9.25 -3.07
C LEU A 277 -3.20 -9.80 -3.16
N THR A 278 -2.49 -9.69 -4.28
CA THR A 278 -1.07 -10.08 -4.37
C THR A 278 -0.20 -9.34 -3.36
N PHE A 279 -0.61 -8.15 -2.91
CA PHE A 279 0.06 -7.43 -1.84
C PHE A 279 0.03 -8.12 -0.46
N ILE A 280 -0.84 -9.12 -0.27
CA ILE A 280 -0.85 -10.00 0.92
C ILE A 280 0.46 -10.82 1.05
N ILE A 281 1.28 -10.87 0.00
CA ILE A 281 2.63 -11.47 0.05
C ILE A 281 3.46 -10.90 1.20
N VAL A 282 3.24 -9.63 1.58
CA VAL A 282 3.93 -8.99 2.71
C VAL A 282 3.54 -9.66 4.05
N PRO A 283 2.26 -9.68 4.46
CA PRO A 283 1.84 -10.40 5.65
C PRO A 283 2.30 -11.85 5.68
N LEU A 284 2.18 -12.56 4.56
CA LEU A 284 2.59 -13.97 4.46
C LEU A 284 4.10 -14.13 4.70
N ALA A 285 4.93 -13.32 4.06
CA ALA A 285 6.39 -13.38 4.23
C ALA A 285 6.80 -13.19 5.70
N ILE A 286 6.15 -12.25 6.41
CA ILE A 286 6.43 -11.97 7.82
C ILE A 286 5.99 -13.14 8.72
N ILE A 287 4.78 -13.68 8.49
CA ILE A 287 4.24 -14.82 9.25
C ILE A 287 5.12 -16.07 9.08
N PHE A 288 5.57 -16.36 7.87
CA PHE A 288 6.43 -17.52 7.60
C PHE A 288 7.86 -17.34 8.11
N SER A 289 8.44 -16.13 7.99
CA SER A 289 9.78 -15.86 8.54
C SER A 289 9.82 -15.92 10.07
N GLY A 290 8.72 -15.56 10.75
CA GLY A 290 8.63 -15.60 12.22
C GLY A 290 8.64 -17.00 12.81
N LYS A 291 8.27 -18.03 12.04
CA LYS A 291 8.26 -19.44 12.50
C LYS A 291 9.65 -20.11 12.48
N GLY A 292 10.62 -19.56 11.76
CA GLY A 292 11.95 -20.16 11.58
C GLY A 292 12.95 -19.92 12.71
N HIS A 293 12.68 -19.00 13.64
CA HIS A 293 13.63 -18.62 14.72
C HIS A 293 13.25 -19.20 16.10
N GLY A 294 12.38 -20.23 16.11
CA GLY A 294 11.86 -20.86 17.32
C GLY A 294 12.26 -22.34 17.48
N ARG A 295 13.36 -22.77 16.87
CA ARG A 295 13.96 -24.10 17.08
C ARG A 295 15.47 -23.97 17.15
#